data_AF-A0A519RQM0-F1
#
_entry.id   AF-A0A519RQM0-F1
#
_cell.length_a   1.000
_cell.length_b   1.000
_cell.length_c   1.000
_cell.angle_alpha   90.00
_cell.angle_beta   90.00
_cell.angle_gamma   90.00
#
_symmetry.space_group_name_H-M   'P 1'
#
loop_
_entity.id
_entity.type
_entity.pdbx_description
1 polymer ?
#
loop_
_entity_poly.entity_id
_entity_poly.type
_entity_poly.pdbx_seq_one_letter_code
_entity_poly.pdbx_strand_id
1 'polypeptide(L)'
;GVPADSRAARQLGNGAIEESQLSTANLDKARQLNQLAGERNQTLAQMALAWVLRDPRMTSVIIGASKPQQVTDAVGSLANLSFSDEELAKINAVLAG
;
A
#
# COMPACT_ATOMS: atom_id res chain seq x y z
N GLY A 1 6.17 13.82 10.14
CA GLY A 1 7.29 14.13 9.24
C GLY A 1 7.68 12.90 8.45
N VAL A 2 8.43 13.07 7.38
CA VAL A 2 8.93 11.97 6.53
C VAL A 2 10.09 11.26 7.24
N PRO A 3 10.07 9.92 7.39
CA PRO A 3 11.19 9.21 8.01
C PRO A 3 12.47 9.36 7.17
N ALA A 4 13.61 9.60 7.83
CA ALA A 4 14.90 9.85 7.18
C ALA A 4 15.39 8.66 6.32
N ASP A 5 15.00 7.43 6.66
CA ASP A 5 15.34 6.22 5.89
C ASP A 5 14.29 5.85 4.83
N SER A 6 13.23 6.66 4.68
CA SER A 6 12.19 6.44 3.69
C SER A 6 12.66 6.73 2.27
N ARG A 7 11.99 6.14 1.27
CA ARG A 7 12.28 6.44 -0.14
C ARG A 7 12.08 7.92 -0.47
N ALA A 8 11.11 8.58 0.16
CA ALA A 8 10.81 10.00 -0.04
C ALA A 8 11.90 10.94 0.48
N ALA A 9 12.61 10.55 1.55
CA ALA A 9 13.74 11.32 2.07
C ALA A 9 15.02 11.19 1.23
N ARG A 10 15.12 10.16 0.38
CA ARG A 10 16.38 9.82 -0.34
C ARG A 10 16.61 10.59 -1.64
N GLN A 11 15.63 11.35 -2.12
CA GLN A 11 15.73 12.20 -3.33
C GLN A 11 16.45 11.51 -4.49
N LEU A 12 15.98 10.30 -4.84
CA LEU A 12 16.70 9.39 -5.75
C LEU A 12 16.72 9.84 -7.21
N GLY A 13 15.92 10.86 -7.59
CA GLY A 13 15.86 11.41 -8.96
C GLY A 13 15.43 10.42 -10.05
N ASN A 14 14.89 9.26 -9.67
CA ASN A 14 14.55 8.15 -10.56
C ASN A 14 13.04 7.92 -10.69
N GLY A 15 12.23 8.94 -10.38
CA GLY A 15 10.77 8.84 -10.36
C GLY A 15 10.20 8.17 -9.09
N ALA A 16 11.02 7.92 -8.08
CA ALA A 16 10.53 7.55 -6.75
C ALA A 16 9.72 8.69 -6.12
N ILE A 17 8.83 8.34 -5.19
CA ILE A 17 8.04 9.33 -4.43
C ILE A 17 8.99 10.35 -3.80
N GLU A 18 8.71 11.63 -4.02
CA GLU A 18 9.45 12.76 -3.43
C GLU A 18 8.63 13.43 -2.32
N GLU A 19 9.31 14.18 -1.46
CA GLU A 19 8.66 14.90 -0.35
C GLU A 19 7.58 15.88 -0.84
N SER A 20 7.79 16.51 -1.99
CA SER A 20 6.85 17.42 -2.65
C SER A 20 5.53 16.75 -3.04
N GLN A 21 5.51 15.41 -3.17
CA GLN A 21 4.34 14.63 -3.54
C GLN A 21 3.52 14.16 -2.33
N LEU A 22 4.01 14.41 -1.11
CA LEU A 22 3.34 14.06 0.13
C LEU A 22 2.36 15.17 0.56
N SER A 23 1.28 15.32 -0.21
CA SER A 23 0.18 16.20 0.17
C SER A 23 -0.51 15.69 1.45
N THR A 24 -1.10 16.61 2.21
CA THR A 24 -1.94 16.28 3.38
C THR A 24 -3.05 15.30 2.99
N ALA A 25 -3.71 15.54 1.86
CA ALA A 25 -4.76 14.65 1.33
C ALA A 25 -4.25 13.22 1.09
N ASN A 26 -3.08 13.04 0.47
CA ASN A 26 -2.52 11.71 0.23
C ASN A 26 -2.13 11.00 1.53
N LEU A 27 -1.59 11.73 2.50
CA LEU A 27 -1.25 11.19 3.82
C LEU A 27 -2.51 10.78 4.59
N ASP A 28 -3.60 11.55 4.49
CA ASP A 28 -4.86 11.24 5.15
C ASP A 28 -5.54 10.01 4.54
N LYS A 29 -5.48 9.84 3.21
CA LYS A 29 -5.91 8.60 2.55
C LYS A 29 -5.08 7.40 3.01
N ALA A 30 -3.75 7.54 3.04
CA ALA A 30 -2.87 6.47 3.49
C ALA A 30 -3.15 6.04 4.94
N ARG A 31 -3.45 7.00 5.83
CA ARG A 31 -3.86 6.71 7.22
C ARG A 31 -5.16 5.93 7.29
N GLN A 32 -6.19 6.36 6.56
CA GLN A 32 -7.49 5.68 6.52
C GLN A 32 -7.38 4.25 5.96
N LEU A 33 -6.63 4.08 4.86
CA LEU A 33 -6.37 2.75 4.30
C LEU A 33 -5.56 1.87 5.28
N ASN A 34 -4.63 2.46 6.03
CA ASN A 34 -3.85 1.71 7.02
C ASN A 34 -4.71 1.21 8.18
N GLN A 35 -5.74 1.97 8.59
CA GLN A 35 -6.72 1.51 9.58
C GLN A 35 -7.48 0.28 9.06
N LEU A 36 -7.99 0.34 7.82
CA LEU A 36 -8.69 -0.79 7.20
C LEU A 36 -7.79 -2.01 7.04
N ALA A 37 -6.50 -1.82 6.70
CA ALA A 37 -5.53 -2.91 6.66
C ALA A 37 -5.39 -3.59 8.04
N GLY A 38 -5.37 -2.80 9.12
CA GLY A 38 -5.37 -3.30 10.49
C GLY A 38 -6.59 -4.16 10.82
N GLU A 39 -7.79 -3.75 10.40
CA GLU A 39 -9.03 -4.55 10.53
C GLU A 39 -8.92 -5.90 9.81
N ARG A 40 -8.15 -5.95 8.71
CA ARG A 40 -7.87 -7.16 7.92
C ARG A 40 -6.70 -8.00 8.46
N ASN A 41 -6.07 -7.61 9.57
CA ASN A 41 -4.83 -8.20 10.07
C ASN A 41 -3.68 -8.19 9.03
N GLN A 42 -3.63 -7.15 8.20
CA GLN A 42 -2.61 -6.94 7.17
C GLN A 42 -1.90 -5.60 7.42
N THR A 43 -0.64 -5.50 7.00
CA THR A 43 -0.02 -4.17 6.83
C THR A 43 -0.64 -3.46 5.64
N LEU A 44 -0.54 -2.12 5.57
CA LEU A 44 -1.00 -1.37 4.40
C LEU A 44 -0.36 -1.88 3.10
N ALA A 45 0.94 -2.22 3.14
CA ALA A 45 1.64 -2.78 1.99
C ALA A 45 1.07 -4.15 1.57
N GLN A 46 0.78 -5.02 2.54
CA GLN A 46 0.14 -6.31 2.26
C GLN A 46 -1.25 -6.14 1.67
N MET A 47 -2.08 -5.27 2.24
CA MET A 47 -3.43 -5.01 1.72
C MET A 47 -3.37 -4.44 0.30
N ALA A 48 -2.42 -3.55 0.00
CA ALA A 48 -2.24 -3.00 -1.35
C ALA A 48 -1.87 -4.08 -2.39
N LEU A 49 -0.98 -5.01 -2.03
CA LEU A 49 -0.64 -6.13 -2.91
C LEU A 49 -1.83 -7.08 -3.10
N ALA A 50 -2.54 -7.40 -2.02
CA ALA A 50 -3.76 -8.19 -2.07
C ALA A 50 -4.84 -7.54 -2.95
N TRP A 51 -5.00 -6.22 -2.87
CA TRP A 51 -5.95 -5.45 -3.66
C TRP A 51 -5.69 -5.58 -5.16
N VAL A 52 -4.41 -5.60 -5.58
CA VAL A 52 -4.03 -5.81 -6.99
C VAL A 52 -4.30 -7.26 -7.41
N LEU A 53 -3.92 -8.21 -6.56
CA LEU A 53 -4.03 -9.65 -6.85
C LEU A 53 -5.45 -10.21 -6.73
N ARG A 54 -6.42 -9.45 -6.21
CA ARG A 54 -7.82 -9.90 -6.11
C ARG A 54 -8.48 -10.11 -7.49
N ASP A 55 -8.02 -9.38 -8.51
CA ASP A 55 -8.60 -9.46 -9.84
C ASP A 55 -8.01 -10.68 -10.55
N PRO A 56 -8.81 -11.68 -10.92
CA PRO A 56 -8.32 -12.92 -11.54
C PRO A 56 -7.64 -12.67 -12.90
N ARG A 57 -7.79 -11.50 -13.50
CA ARG A 57 -7.11 -11.10 -14.74
C ARG A 57 -5.66 -10.68 -14.51
N MET A 58 -5.25 -10.45 -13.26
CA MET A 58 -3.88 -10.07 -12.90
C MET A 58 -3.01 -11.31 -12.68
N THR A 59 -2.00 -11.50 -13.53
CA THR A 59 -1.10 -12.66 -13.42
C THR A 59 -0.09 -12.53 -12.28
N SER A 60 0.41 -11.32 -12.01
CA SER A 60 1.44 -11.08 -11.00
C SER A 60 1.53 -9.60 -10.63
N VAL A 61 2.23 -9.33 -9.53
CA VAL A 61 2.60 -7.99 -9.04
C VAL A 61 4.12 -7.88 -8.92
N ILE A 62 4.69 -6.81 -9.47
CA ILE A 62 6.13 -6.56 -9.42
C ILE A 62 6.43 -5.67 -8.21
N ILE A 63 7.26 -6.16 -7.28
CA ILE A 63 7.63 -5.43 -6.07
C ILE A 63 9.09 -4.95 -6.13
N GLY A 64 9.34 -3.75 -5.60
CA GLY A 64 10.68 -3.22 -5.39
C GLY A 64 11.12 -3.33 -3.94
N ALA A 65 12.05 -4.22 -3.61
CA ALA A 65 12.58 -4.40 -2.26
C ALA A 65 13.99 -3.81 -2.11
N SER A 66 14.20 -3.02 -1.05
CA SER A 66 15.52 -2.53 -0.60
C SER A 66 16.02 -3.23 0.67
N LYS A 67 15.16 -4.00 1.35
CA LYS A 67 15.48 -4.81 2.53
C LYS A 67 14.82 -6.19 2.38
N PRO A 68 15.46 -7.30 2.80
CA PRO A 68 14.89 -8.65 2.65
C PRO A 68 13.48 -8.80 3.26
N GLN A 69 13.23 -8.14 4.39
CA GLN A 69 11.92 -8.18 5.07
C GLN A 69 10.75 -7.76 4.15
N GLN A 70 10.98 -6.87 3.19
CA GLN A 70 9.92 -6.42 2.27
C GLN A 70 9.45 -7.54 1.32
N VAL A 71 10.32 -8.51 1.03
CA VAL A 71 9.94 -9.70 0.25
C VAL A 71 9.05 -10.61 1.09
N THR A 72 9.43 -10.84 2.35
CA THR A 72 8.63 -11.62 3.30
C THR A 72 7.27 -10.98 3.56
N ASP A 73 7.22 -9.65 3.75
CA ASP A 73 5.98 -8.90 3.91
C ASP A 73 5.08 -9.03 2.68
N ALA A 74 5.67 -8.95 1.48
CA ALA A 74 4.93 -9.12 0.24
C ALA A 74 4.33 -10.52 0.09
N VAL A 75 5.08 -11.58 0.45
CA VAL A 75 4.54 -12.95 0.50
C VAL A 75 3.41 -13.06 1.52
N GLY A 76 3.50 -12.36 2.66
CA GLY A 76 2.44 -12.31 3.65
C GLY A 76 1.09 -11.77 3.14
N SER A 77 1.08 -11.01 2.04
CA SER A 77 -0.19 -10.54 1.43
C SER A 77 -1.08 -11.68 0.94
N LEU A 78 -0.49 -12.82 0.57
CA LEU A 78 -1.20 -14.00 0.06
C LEU A 78 -2.09 -14.66 1.13
N ALA A 79 -1.89 -14.35 2.41
CA ALA A 79 -2.71 -14.90 3.49
C ALA A 79 -4.17 -14.41 3.44
N ASN A 80 -4.44 -13.26 2.81
CA ASN A 80 -5.80 -12.74 2.63
C ASN A 80 -5.90 -11.88 1.36
N LEU A 81 -6.32 -12.50 0.25
CA LEU A 81 -6.53 -11.85 -1.04
C LEU A 81 -7.99 -11.43 -1.28
N SER A 82 -8.92 -11.91 -0.45
CA SER A 82 -10.35 -11.68 -0.65
C SER A 82 -10.75 -10.34 -0.05
N PHE A 83 -11.64 -9.63 -0.74
CA PHE A 83 -12.26 -8.41 -0.25
C PHE A 83 -13.78 -8.57 -0.33
N SER A 84 -14.48 -8.23 0.75
CA SER A 84 -15.93 -8.10 0.73
C SER A 84 -16.36 -6.83 -0.01
N ASP A 85 -17.60 -6.79 -0.48
CA ASP A 85 -18.15 -5.61 -1.12
C ASP A 85 -18.12 -4.38 -0.21
N GLU A 86 -18.27 -4.58 1.11
CA GLU A 86 -18.16 -3.51 2.11
C GLU A 86 -16.73 -2.95 2.17
N GLU A 87 -15.72 -3.81 2.17
CA GLU A 87 -14.31 -3.38 2.17
C GLU A 87 -13.97 -2.62 0.89
N LEU A 88 -14.44 -3.12 -0.26
CA LEU A 88 -14.26 -2.46 -1.55
C LEU A 88 -14.93 -1.08 -1.57
N ALA A 89 -16.15 -0.98 -1.05
CA ALA A 89 -16.86 0.30 -0.94
C ALA A 89 -16.09 1.29 -0.05
N LYS A 90 -15.58 0.85 1.11
CA LYS A 90 -14.74 1.68 2.00
C LYS A 90 -13.48 2.16 1.30
N ILE A 91 -12.76 1.27 0.60
CA ILE A 91 -11.55 1.64 -0.16
C ILE A 91 -11.88 2.68 -1.21
N ASN A 92 -12.93 2.47 -2.00
CA ASN A 92 -13.33 3.41 -3.04
C ASN A 92 -13.74 4.78 -2.48
N ALA A 93 -14.44 4.82 -1.35
CA ALA A 93 -14.79 6.07 -0.67
C ALA A 93 -13.54 6.85 -0.22
N VAL A 94 -12.54 6.17 0.34
CA VAL A 94 -11.27 6.80 0.74
C VAL A 94 -10.52 7.33 -0.48
N LEU A 95 -10.50 6.59 -1.59
CA LEU A 95 -9.78 7.00 -2.81
C LEU A 95 -10.45 8.16 -3.55
N ALA A 96 -11.78 8.26 -3.48
CA ALA A 96 -12.58 9.30 -4.14
C ALA A 96 -12.60 10.66 -3.42
N GLY A 97 -12.32 10.69 -2.11
CA GLY A 97 -12.11 11.93 -1.34
C GLY A 97 -10.82 12.65 -1.69
#